data_AF-A0A419DVA0-F1
#
_entry.id   AF-A0A419DVA0-F1
#
_cell.length_a   1.000
_cell.length_b   1.000
_cell.length_c   1.000
_cell.angle_alpha   90.00
_cell.angle_beta   90.00
_cell.angle_gamma   90.00
#
_symmetry.space_group_name_H-M   'P 1'
#
loop_
_entity.id
_entity.type
_entity.pdbx_description
1 polymer ?
#
loop_
_entity_poly.entity_id
_entity_poly.type
_entity_poly.pdbx_seq_one_letter_code
_entity_poly.pdbx_strand_id
1 'polypeptide(L)'
;MKTMSQEEKIQRVVTFLNRQEVDFLDKVGKDALFSTGAKLSRARLISWLVDLVEHLDISGQGIKSEKDFENRILNAFKKQEGSVLTCHGRTNQGGAK
;
A
#
# COMPACT_ATOMS: atom_id res chain seq x y z
N MET A 1 -8.51 -4.91 -28.08
CA MET A 1 -7.10 -4.59 -28.35
C MET A 1 -6.77 -3.24 -27.70
N LYS A 2 -6.11 -3.23 -26.54
CA LYS A 2 -5.51 -2.01 -26.00
C LYS A 2 -4.02 -2.05 -26.34
N THR A 3 -3.59 -1.07 -27.10
CA THR A 3 -2.26 -0.90 -27.67
C THR A 3 -1.23 -0.78 -26.54
N MET A 4 -0.37 -1.79 -26.41
CA MET A 4 0.88 -1.71 -25.64
C MET A 4 1.86 -0.84 -26.43
N SER A 5 2.04 0.44 -26.08
CA SER A 5 3.13 1.26 -26.64
C SER A 5 3.54 2.47 -25.79
N GLN A 6 3.47 2.38 -24.46
CA GLN A 6 4.25 3.28 -23.63
C GLN A 6 5.36 2.44 -23.01
N GLU A 7 6.57 2.55 -23.56
CA GLU A 7 7.76 2.31 -22.75
C GLU A 7 7.57 3.14 -21.48
N GLU A 8 7.49 2.48 -20.32
CA GLU A 8 7.36 3.13 -19.02
C GLU A 8 8.54 4.08 -18.87
N LYS A 9 8.34 5.36 -19.22
CA LYS A 9 9.39 6.37 -19.13
C LYS A 9 9.70 6.56 -17.66
N ILE A 10 10.78 5.91 -17.21
CA ILE A 10 11.31 6.09 -15.86
C ILE A 10 11.64 7.57 -15.67
N GLN A 11 10.86 8.24 -14.83
CA GLN A 11 11.09 9.64 -14.46
C GLN A 11 11.98 9.70 -13.22
N ARG A 12 12.94 10.63 -13.22
CA ARG A 12 13.73 10.93 -12.03
C ARG A 12 12.99 11.95 -11.19
N VAL A 13 12.62 11.57 -9.98
CA VAL A 13 12.01 12.47 -8.99
C VAL A 13 13.09 12.83 -7.96
N VAL A 14 13.26 14.11 -7.71
CA VAL A 14 14.08 14.62 -6.60
C VAL A 14 13.14 15.03 -5.49
N THR A 15 13.39 14.53 -4.29
CA THR A 15 12.60 14.83 -3.10
C THR A 15 13.53 15.11 -1.91
N PHE A 16 12.98 15.77 -0.90
CA PHE A 16 13.66 16.05 0.35
C PHE A 16 13.20 15.04 1.40
N LEU A 17 14.14 14.23 1.88
CA LEU A 17 13.94 13.36 3.02
C LEU A 17 14.97 13.73 4.09
N ASN A 18 14.55 13.72 5.34
CA ASN A 18 15.45 13.91 6.46
C ASN A 18 16.31 12.64 6.67
N ARG A 19 17.34 12.75 7.52
CA ARG A 19 18.27 11.64 7.78
C ARG A 19 17.56 10.40 8.36
N GLN A 20 16.59 10.61 9.24
CA GLN A 20 15.86 9.52 9.90
C GLN A 20 15.00 8.73 8.90
N GLU A 21 14.37 9.41 7.95
CA GLU A 21 13.59 8.80 6.87
C GLU A 21 14.48 7.98 5.93
N VAL A 22 15.65 8.50 5.54
CA VAL A 22 16.61 7.77 4.71
C VAL A 22 17.14 6.54 5.44
N ASP A 23 17.51 6.69 6.71
CA ASP A 23 18.01 5.60 7.54
C ASP A 23 16.93 4.50 7.73
N PHE A 24 15.66 4.89 7.86
CA PHE A 24 14.54 3.95 7.90
C PHE A 24 14.40 3.16 6.60
N LEU A 25 14.42 3.82 5.43
CA LEU A 25 14.35 3.14 4.12
C LEU A 25 15.51 2.16 3.94
N ASP A 26 16.72 2.54 4.36
CA ASP A 26 17.88 1.66 4.32
C ASP A 26 17.75 0.46 5.26
N LYS A 27 17.20 0.67 6.46
CA LYS A 27 16.93 -0.40 7.40
C LYS A 27 15.96 -1.42 6.81
N VAL A 28 14.82 -0.97 6.26
CA VAL A 28 13.83 -1.84 5.60
C VAL A 28 14.47 -2.63 4.46
N GLY A 29 15.29 -1.97 3.63
CA GLY A 29 16.01 -2.62 2.54
C GLY A 29 17.01 -3.69 3.02
N LYS A 30 17.73 -3.42 4.13
CA LYS A 30 18.62 -4.38 4.77
C LYS A 30 17.85 -5.54 5.38
N ASP A 31 16.75 -5.27 6.08
CA ASP A 31 15.92 -6.30 6.70
C ASP A 31 15.36 -7.27 5.64
N ALA A 32 14.91 -6.74 4.49
CA ALA A 32 14.51 -7.56 3.35
C ALA A 32 15.66 -8.42 2.79
N LEU A 33 16.87 -7.84 2.69
CA LEU A 33 18.06 -8.56 2.24
C LEU A 33 18.44 -9.69 3.21
N PHE A 34 18.38 -9.46 4.51
CA PHE A 34 18.72 -10.46 5.53
C PHE A 34 17.62 -11.52 5.70
N SER A 35 16.35 -11.15 5.53
CA SER A 35 15.22 -12.05 5.68
C SER A 35 14.99 -12.93 4.45
N THR A 36 15.08 -12.37 3.25
CA THR A 36 14.68 -13.05 2.00
C THR A 36 15.80 -13.15 0.96
N GLY A 37 16.95 -12.53 1.21
CA GLY A 37 18.02 -12.40 0.21
C GLY A 37 17.75 -11.34 -0.86
N ALA A 38 16.59 -10.67 -0.84
CA ALA A 38 16.21 -9.70 -1.85
C ALA A 38 16.86 -8.33 -1.59
N LYS A 39 17.66 -7.85 -2.56
CA LYS A 39 18.22 -6.49 -2.51
C LYS A 39 17.17 -5.48 -2.96
N LEU A 40 16.56 -4.77 -2.02
CA LEU A 40 15.63 -3.69 -2.31
C LEU A 40 16.36 -2.35 -2.37
N SER A 41 16.19 -1.62 -3.48
CA SER A 41 16.67 -0.24 -3.58
C SER A 41 15.65 0.73 -2.95
N ARG A 42 16.12 1.87 -2.44
CA ARG A 42 15.25 2.92 -1.89
C ARG A 42 14.15 3.34 -2.87
N ALA A 43 14.52 3.52 -4.14
CA ALA A 43 13.57 3.89 -5.20
C ALA A 43 12.50 2.82 -5.41
N ARG A 44 12.85 1.54 -5.28
CA ARG A 44 11.90 0.42 -5.44
C ARG A 44 10.97 0.27 -4.25
N LEU A 45 11.46 0.54 -3.03
CA LEU A 45 10.60 0.65 -1.86
C LEU A 45 9.59 1.78 -2.03
N ILE A 46 10.04 2.96 -2.46
CA ILE A 46 9.17 4.11 -2.70
C ILE A 46 8.16 3.82 -3.81
N SER A 47 8.57 3.18 -4.92
CA SER A 47 7.63 2.82 -5.99
C SER A 47 6.53 1.90 -5.49
N TRP A 48 6.86 0.87 -4.71
CA TRP A 48 5.85 -0.03 -4.14
C TRP A 48 4.90 0.67 -3.16
N LEU A 49 5.38 1.66 -2.41
CA LEU A 49 4.51 2.48 -1.56
C LEU A 49 3.54 3.33 -2.39
N VAL A 50 4.02 3.90 -3.50
CA VAL A 50 3.16 4.66 -4.43
C VAL A 50 2.11 3.74 -5.06
N ASP A 51 2.53 2.58 -5.57
CA ASP A 51 1.63 1.59 -6.15
C ASP A 51 0.58 1.14 -5.12
N LEU A 52 0.99 0.90 -3.87
CA LEU A 52 0.08 0.53 -2.79
C LEU A 52 -0.98 1.60 -2.53
N VAL A 53 -0.57 2.87 -2.46
CA VAL A 53 -1.49 4.00 -2.23
C VAL A 53 -2.45 4.19 -3.42
N GLU A 54 -1.96 4.00 -4.65
CA GLU A 54 -2.79 4.04 -5.85
C GLU A 54 -3.85 2.92 -5.84
N HIS A 55 -3.45 1.70 -5.47
CA HIS A 55 -4.36 0.57 -5.32
C HIS A 55 -5.43 0.76 -4.25
N LEU A 56 -5.19 1.60 -3.24
CA LEU A 56 -6.17 1.93 -2.20
C LEU A 56 -7.21 2.98 -2.66
N ASP A 57 -7.14 3.45 -3.91
CA ASP A 57 -8.04 4.44 -4.52
C ASP A 57 -8.14 5.75 -3.68
N ILE A 58 -7.02 6.14 -3.06
CA ILE A 58 -6.95 7.33 -2.22
C ILE A 58 -6.80 8.55 -3.13
N SER A 59 -7.88 9.32 -3.28
CA SER A 59 -7.82 10.57 -4.04
C SER A 59 -7.15 11.70 -3.25
N GLY A 60 -6.45 12.58 -3.98
CA GLY A 60 -5.88 13.82 -3.43
C GLY A 60 -6.91 14.90 -3.09
N GLN A 61 -8.19 14.69 -3.43
CA GLN A 61 -9.22 15.71 -3.23
C GLN A 61 -9.45 15.98 -1.74
N GLY A 62 -9.22 17.21 -1.32
CA GLY A 62 -9.46 17.66 0.05
C GLY A 62 -8.44 17.20 1.07
N ILE A 63 -7.23 16.78 0.68
CA ILE A 63 -6.10 16.63 1.60
C ILE A 63 -5.63 18.04 1.98
N LYS A 64 -5.76 18.40 3.26
CA LYS A 64 -5.36 19.72 3.78
C LYS A 64 -4.15 19.64 4.71
N SER A 65 -3.87 18.46 5.25
CA SER A 65 -2.76 18.21 6.16
C SER A 65 -2.21 16.79 5.99
N GLU A 66 -0.98 16.59 6.46
CA GLU A 66 -0.33 15.28 6.52
C GLU A 66 -1.19 14.26 7.31
N LYS A 67 -1.75 14.69 8.44
CA LYS A 67 -2.64 13.86 9.27
C LYS A 67 -3.90 13.43 8.53
N ASP A 68 -4.47 14.28 7.68
CA ASP A 68 -5.65 13.90 6.89
C ASP A 68 -5.32 12.78 5.91
N PHE A 69 -4.12 12.84 5.31
CA PHE A 69 -3.65 11.81 4.39
C PHE A 69 -3.36 10.49 5.11
N GLU A 70 -2.66 10.55 6.26
CA GLU A 70 -2.41 9.39 7.11
C GLU A 70 -3.72 8.71 7.52
N ASN A 71 -4.70 9.49 8.00
CA ASN A 71 -6.01 8.98 8.38
C ASN A 71 -6.75 8.31 7.22
N ARG A 72 -6.64 8.83 5.99
CA ARG A 72 -7.24 8.21 4.80
C ARG A 72 -6.63 6.84 4.50
N ILE A 73 -5.30 6.75 4.56
CA ILE A 73 -4.58 5.48 4.37
C ILE A 73 -5.04 4.46 5.41
N LEU A 74 -5.03 4.85 6.70
CA LEU A 74 -5.45 3.97 7.79
C LEU A 74 -6.92 3.53 7.65
N ASN A 75 -7.82 4.43 7.24
CA ASN A 75 -9.22 4.09 7.02
C ASN A 75 -9.41 3.14 5.82
N ALA A 76 -8.61 3.29 4.77
CA ALA A 76 -8.63 2.38 3.62
C ALA A 76 -8.25 0.95 4.06
N PHE A 77 -7.24 0.80 4.91
CA PHE A 77 -6.87 -0.51 5.48
C PHE A 77 -7.98 -1.11 6.35
N LYS A 78 -8.59 -0.34 7.25
CA LYS A 78 -9.72 -0.81 8.09
C LYS A 78 -10.90 -1.31 7.26
N LYS A 79 -11.17 -0.67 6.12
CA LYS A 79 -12.25 -1.07 5.21
C LYS A 79 -11.99 -2.43 4.55
N GLN A 80 -10.72 -2.75 4.27
CA GLN A 80 -10.33 -4.05 3.70
C GLN A 80 -10.43 -5.19 4.73
N GLU A 81 -10.04 -4.94 5.98
CA GLU A 81 -10.16 -5.92 7.07
C GLU A 81 -11.63 -6.30 7.37
N GLY A 82 -12.56 -5.34 7.22
CA GLY A 82 -13.99 -5.57 7.43
C GLY A 82 -14.67 -6.47 6.39
N SER A 83 -14.07 -6.69 5.21
CA SER A 83 -14.69 -7.49 4.14
C SER A 83 -14.50 -9.01 4.29
N VAL A 84 -13.64 -9.46 5.21
CA VAL A 84 -13.30 -10.89 5.37
C VAL A 84 -14.23 -11.64 6.35
N LEU A 85 -15.10 -10.93 7.09
CA LEU A 85 -15.90 -11.48 8.20
C LEU A 85 -17.38 -11.81 7.89
N THR A 86 -17.78 -11.93 6.63
CA THR A 86 -19.14 -12.40 6.29
C THR A 86 -19.18 -13.85 5.78
N CYS A 87 -18.56 -14.76 6.53
CA CYS A 87 -18.87 -16.18 6.42
C CYS A 87 -20.32 -16.41 6.86
N HIS A 88 -21.20 -16.59 5.88
CA HIS A 88 -22.60 -16.96 6.05
C HIS A 88 -22.71 -18.33 6.75
N GLY A 89 -22.82 -18.33 8.07
CA GLY A 89 -23.33 -19.47 8.82
C GLY A 89 -24.82 -19.64 8.54
N ARG A 90 -25.17 -20.50 7.58
CA ARG A 90 -26.55 -21.00 7.43
C ARG A 90 -26.93 -21.73 8.72
N THR A 91 -27.76 -21.12 9.54
CA THR A 91 -28.47 -21.84 10.60
C THR A 91 -29.59 -22.64 9.94
N ASN A 92 -29.39 -23.95 9.84
CA ASN A 92 -30.41 -24.85 9.34
C ASN A 92 -31.53 -24.92 10.38
N GLN A 93 -32.68 -24.31 10.08
CA GLN A 93 -33.91 -24.56 10.82
C GLN A 93 -34.36 -25.99 10.53
N GLY A 94 -34.02 -26.92 11.44
CA GLY A 94 -34.51 -28.29 11.44
C GLY A 94 -35.45 -28.50 12.61
N GLY A 95 -36.71 -28.09 12.44
CA GLY A 95 -37.81 -28.61 13.25
C GLY A 95 -38.17 -30.02 12.79
N ALA A 96 -38.18 -30.97 13.72
CA ALA A 96 -38.91 -32.24 13.65
C ALA A 96 -39.19 -32.60 15.12
N LYS A 97 -40.39 -32.26 15.62
CA LYS A 97 -41.54 -33.18 15.77
C LYS A 97 -41.20 -34.43 16.57
#